data_AF-A0A239PJR5-F1
#
_entry.id   AF-A0A239PJR5-F1
#
_cell.length_a   1.000
_cell.length_b   1.000
_cell.length_c   1.000
_cell.angle_alpha   90.00
_cell.angle_beta   90.00
_cell.angle_gamma   90.00
#
_symmetry.space_group_name_H-M   'P 1'
#
loop_
_entity.id
_entity.type
_entity.pdbx_description
1 polymer ?
#
loop_
_entity_poly.entity_id
_entity_poly.type
_entity_poly.pdbx_seq_one_letter_code
_entity_poly.pdbx_strand_id
1 'polypeptide(L)'
;MADGGTTVSKARAPRIAYSGEEFGFGYQASELFERAARRYGPCDGGWKRLVYDQEFEDISRAASRRYDFSRVQRLPLRAKEQALLAVKQGTADFAVVPYYSPYAGYDFETLRALSSLFGLMAVEQYEATDQLCLAVYEPQVLDLIQSAHPGSGLSALLKKERASWGGYNARPEERNPSVHESGDQYRAGLVIDQSAQLMLRDRIDTVFAGPEAARRCKSKLDGLRAAGVEVIETLRSVEPHREMARLARAALNQNRQTNTFYDPRDGKTHFVSTMTADPQASRLYGVILPFQVAMMSQEFTIIDPEIEDAEPAKTRFFVVGVAPDETLTDDAYKTTDAKTRYWMRRLRRVAHEAERRAAGGDEKGGEPDPGVRVMLRFHRAGAAASIGDVEDFLRNFGVRHAVARIDEDSERDNPAAMVLDVEFSLADFEGDFAYAGPFAAMGSWFARRFGGSVANGALKRAFQRWKNRGVTVLAAVPYVTPQLPKHKRRTWYGDALRAWAWDFAETMFIRLSRILLIYVLPAAALGLVGLAIWLQYFRG
;
A
#
# COMPACT_ATOMS: atom_id res chain seq x y z
N MET A 1 23.97 7.99 -52.69
CA MET A 1 23.62 8.67 -51.42
C MET A 1 22.55 7.83 -50.76
N ALA A 2 22.89 7.11 -49.69
CA ALA A 2 21.95 6.32 -48.93
C ALA A 2 21.55 7.17 -47.72
N ASP A 3 20.31 7.63 -47.68
CA ASP A 3 19.76 8.35 -46.54
C ASP A 3 19.63 7.37 -45.37
N GLY A 4 20.66 7.37 -44.52
CA GLY A 4 20.66 6.75 -43.20
C GLY A 4 19.76 7.52 -42.23
N GLY A 5 18.47 7.61 -42.55
CA GLY A 5 17.47 8.14 -41.66
C GLY A 5 17.31 7.21 -40.46
N THR A 6 17.95 7.55 -39.35
CA THR A 6 17.69 6.96 -38.04
C THR A 6 16.20 7.10 -37.76
N THR A 7 15.45 6.01 -37.91
CA THR A 7 14.03 5.97 -37.53
C THR A 7 13.96 6.29 -36.06
N VAL A 8 13.48 7.49 -35.71
CA VAL A 8 13.18 7.86 -34.33
C VAL A 8 12.23 6.80 -33.80
N SER A 9 12.72 5.97 -32.85
CA SER A 9 11.92 4.90 -32.26
C SER A 9 10.66 5.53 -31.67
N LYS A 10 9.50 5.26 -32.28
CA LYS A 10 8.22 5.79 -31.79
C LYS A 10 8.04 5.35 -30.34
N ALA A 11 7.81 6.32 -29.46
CA ALA A 11 7.56 6.04 -28.06
C ALA A 11 6.33 5.13 -27.95
N ARG A 12 6.46 4.05 -27.17
CA ARG A 12 5.41 3.04 -27.04
C ARG A 12 4.46 3.43 -25.91
N ALA A 13 3.17 3.25 -26.13
CA ALA A 13 2.14 3.26 -25.09
C ALA A 13 2.47 2.23 -23.98
N PRO A 14 2.65 2.64 -22.71
CA PRO A 14 2.90 1.71 -21.63
C PRO A 14 1.63 0.91 -21.30
N ARG A 15 1.81 -0.37 -21.02
CA ARG A 15 0.76 -1.27 -20.54
C ARG A 15 0.86 -1.39 -19.03
N ILE A 16 -0.19 -1.01 -18.32
CA ILE A 16 -0.25 -1.02 -16.86
C ILE A 16 -1.25 -2.08 -16.44
N ALA A 17 -0.75 -3.19 -15.92
CA ALA A 17 -1.55 -4.18 -15.22
C ALA A 17 -1.92 -3.64 -13.84
N TYR A 18 -3.13 -3.89 -13.37
CA TYR A 18 -3.49 -3.61 -11.98
C TYR A 18 -4.38 -4.72 -11.43
N SER A 19 -4.25 -4.98 -10.13
CA SER A 19 -5.08 -5.97 -9.46
C SER A 19 -6.41 -5.37 -9.01
N GLY A 20 -7.50 -6.09 -9.25
CA GLY A 20 -8.83 -5.74 -8.77
C GLY A 20 -9.80 -5.34 -9.89
N GLU A 21 -10.85 -4.64 -9.50
CA GLU A 21 -11.98 -4.28 -10.36
C GLU A 21 -11.64 -3.14 -11.31
N GLU A 22 -12.31 -3.13 -12.47
CA GLU A 22 -12.32 -1.96 -13.36
C GLU A 22 -12.83 -0.74 -12.59
N PHE A 23 -12.10 0.38 -12.68
CA PHE A 23 -12.40 1.62 -11.96
C PHE A 23 -12.31 1.56 -10.43
N GLY A 24 -11.87 0.45 -9.83
CA GLY A 24 -11.63 0.35 -8.39
C GLY A 24 -10.32 1.01 -7.94
N PHE A 25 -9.91 0.77 -6.68
CA PHE A 25 -8.70 1.39 -6.09
C PHE A 25 -7.43 1.17 -6.93
N GLY A 26 -7.26 0.00 -7.55
CA GLY A 26 -6.12 -0.29 -8.42
C GLY A 26 -6.11 0.56 -9.69
N TYR A 27 -7.29 0.86 -10.25
CA TYR A 27 -7.44 1.77 -11.39
C TYR A 27 -7.07 3.20 -10.99
N GLN A 28 -7.57 3.69 -9.85
CA GLN A 28 -7.24 5.02 -9.33
C GLN A 28 -5.73 5.18 -9.11
N ALA A 29 -5.09 4.18 -8.47
CA ALA A 29 -3.64 4.16 -8.29
C ALA A 29 -2.90 4.17 -9.65
N SER A 30 -3.43 3.50 -10.67
CA SER A 30 -2.87 3.53 -12.03
C SER A 30 -2.98 4.92 -12.69
N GLU A 31 -4.05 5.67 -12.44
CA GLU A 31 -4.21 7.06 -12.90
C GLU A 31 -3.23 8.00 -12.19
N LEU A 32 -3.06 7.85 -10.87
CA LEU A 32 -2.07 8.63 -10.12
C LEU A 32 -0.66 8.37 -10.64
N PHE A 33 -0.31 7.11 -10.89
CA PHE A 33 0.96 6.74 -11.50
C PHE A 33 1.12 7.32 -12.90
N GLU A 34 0.12 7.22 -13.78
CA GLU A 34 0.17 7.83 -15.12
C GLU A 34 0.42 9.33 -15.04
N ARG A 35 -0.32 10.05 -14.18
CA ARG A 35 -0.18 11.51 -14.02
C ARG A 35 1.22 11.89 -13.55
N ALA A 36 1.74 11.19 -12.55
CA ALA A 36 3.09 11.40 -12.06
C ALA A 36 4.15 11.06 -13.10
N ALA A 37 3.98 9.96 -13.83
CA ALA A 37 4.90 9.54 -14.88
C ALA A 37 4.90 10.49 -16.09
N ARG A 38 3.77 11.12 -16.43
CA ARG A 38 3.71 12.21 -17.43
C ARG A 38 4.53 13.42 -16.99
N ARG A 39 4.48 13.75 -15.69
CA ARG A 39 5.12 14.96 -15.13
C ARG A 39 6.61 14.80 -14.88
N TYR A 40 7.02 13.66 -14.32
CA TYR A 40 8.39 13.43 -13.84
C TYR A 40 9.12 12.30 -14.58
N GLY A 41 8.41 11.53 -15.40
CA GLY A 41 8.86 10.23 -15.87
C GLY A 41 8.65 9.13 -14.81
N PRO A 42 8.59 7.85 -15.21
CA PRO A 42 8.56 6.76 -14.26
C PRO A 42 9.92 6.60 -13.59
N CYS A 43 9.91 6.43 -12.27
CA CYS A 43 11.04 6.01 -11.46
C CYS A 43 11.49 4.63 -11.93
N ASP A 44 12.79 4.48 -12.08
CA ASP A 44 13.43 3.22 -12.41
C ASP A 44 14.00 2.53 -11.16
N GLY A 45 13.67 3.05 -9.97
CA GLY A 45 14.27 2.65 -8.71
C GLY A 45 15.78 2.88 -8.65
N GLY A 46 16.34 3.84 -9.41
CA GLY A 46 17.75 4.23 -9.44
C GLY A 46 18.62 3.59 -10.54
N TRP A 47 18.03 2.91 -11.53
CA TRP A 47 18.71 2.07 -12.54
C TRP A 47 19.43 2.82 -13.69
N LYS A 48 18.80 3.80 -14.36
CA LYS A 48 19.17 4.37 -15.69
C LYS A 48 20.57 4.98 -15.81
N ARG A 49 21.39 5.01 -14.75
CA ARG A 49 22.71 5.66 -14.75
C ARG A 49 23.83 4.83 -14.12
N LEU A 50 23.59 3.56 -13.79
CA LEU A 50 24.65 2.66 -13.29
C LEU A 50 25.44 1.99 -14.42
N VAL A 51 24.90 2.02 -15.64
CA VAL A 51 25.49 1.39 -16.83
C VAL A 51 26.69 2.22 -17.32
N TYR A 52 27.87 1.86 -16.86
CA TYR A 52 29.14 2.12 -17.56
C TYR A 52 29.67 0.87 -18.28
N ASP A 53 29.01 -0.29 -18.11
CA ASP A 53 29.45 -1.56 -18.69
C ASP A 53 28.55 -1.97 -19.87
N GLN A 54 29.19 -2.17 -21.03
CA GLN A 54 28.55 -2.37 -22.35
C GLN A 54 27.84 -3.73 -22.52
N GLU A 55 28.02 -4.69 -21.61
CA GLU A 55 27.53 -6.07 -21.80
C GLU A 55 26.04 -6.29 -21.45
N PHE A 56 25.35 -5.29 -20.88
CA PHE A 56 23.95 -5.41 -20.45
C PHE A 56 22.97 -4.51 -21.25
N GLU A 57 23.28 -4.23 -22.51
CA GLU A 57 22.44 -3.40 -23.37
C GLU A 57 21.02 -3.96 -23.56
N ASP A 58 20.81 -5.27 -23.61
CA ASP A 58 19.48 -5.80 -23.98
C ASP A 58 18.43 -5.78 -22.86
N ILE A 59 18.84 -5.95 -21.60
CA ILE A 59 17.95 -5.77 -20.43
C ILE A 59 17.79 -4.28 -20.11
N SER A 60 18.87 -3.50 -20.23
CA SER A 60 18.81 -2.04 -20.04
C SER A 60 17.97 -1.35 -21.12
N ARG A 61 17.89 -1.88 -22.35
CA ARG A 61 16.95 -1.45 -23.41
C ARG A 61 15.48 -1.62 -23.02
N ALA A 62 15.14 -2.58 -22.15
CA ALA A 62 13.78 -2.70 -21.60
C ALA A 62 13.49 -1.62 -20.53
N ALA A 63 14.48 -1.28 -19.70
CA ALA A 63 14.38 -0.23 -18.67
C ALA A 63 14.52 1.21 -19.22
N SER A 64 15.16 1.38 -20.37
CA SER A 64 15.38 2.67 -21.05
C SER A 64 14.37 2.95 -22.18
N ARG A 65 13.26 2.18 -22.24
CA ARG A 65 12.16 2.47 -23.15
C ARG A 65 11.57 3.83 -22.83
N ARG A 66 11.53 4.72 -23.84
CA ARG A 66 10.73 5.94 -23.79
C ARG A 66 9.26 5.53 -23.94
N TYR A 67 8.53 5.63 -22.84
CA TYR A 67 7.09 5.42 -22.82
C TYR A 67 6.37 6.72 -23.16
N ASP A 68 5.35 6.61 -24.00
CA ASP A 68 4.39 7.69 -24.22
C ASP A 68 3.19 7.49 -23.29
N PHE A 69 3.22 8.17 -22.14
CA PHE A 69 2.14 8.12 -21.16
C PHE A 69 0.88 8.88 -21.60
N SER A 70 0.81 9.46 -22.81
CA SER A 70 -0.44 10.04 -23.32
C SER A 70 -1.47 8.97 -23.70
N ARG A 71 -1.01 7.75 -24.02
CA ARG A 71 -1.84 6.63 -24.48
C ARG A 71 -1.62 5.39 -23.64
N VAL A 72 -1.96 5.45 -22.35
CA VAL A 72 -1.79 4.31 -21.45
C VAL A 72 -2.81 3.21 -21.75
N GLN A 73 -2.34 1.97 -21.90
CA GLN A 73 -3.22 0.81 -21.95
C GLN A 73 -3.33 0.20 -20.56
N ARG A 74 -4.55 0.14 -20.02
CA ARG A 74 -4.83 -0.43 -18.71
C ARG A 74 -5.33 -1.86 -18.84
N LEU A 75 -4.80 -2.76 -18.01
CA LEU A 75 -5.12 -4.19 -18.02
C LEU A 75 -5.63 -4.60 -16.63
N PRO A 76 -6.96 -4.60 -16.39
CA PRO A 76 -7.54 -5.13 -15.16
C PRO A 76 -7.26 -6.63 -15.05
N LEU A 77 -6.73 -7.07 -13.91
CA LEU A 77 -6.49 -8.48 -13.62
C LEU A 77 -7.07 -8.82 -12.25
N ARG A 78 -7.70 -9.99 -12.14
CA ARG A 78 -8.40 -10.39 -10.90
C ARG A 78 -7.44 -10.65 -9.75
N ALA A 79 -6.34 -11.36 -10.02
CA ALA A 79 -5.37 -11.72 -8.99
C ALA A 79 -4.12 -10.83 -9.02
N LYS A 80 -3.58 -10.52 -7.85
CA LYS A 80 -2.33 -9.74 -7.69
C LYS A 80 -1.14 -10.45 -8.33
N GLU A 81 -1.06 -11.77 -8.16
CA GLU A 81 -0.04 -12.61 -8.80
C GLU A 81 -0.12 -12.54 -10.32
N GLN A 82 -1.33 -12.52 -10.90
CA GLN A 82 -1.50 -12.38 -12.35
C GLN A 82 -0.98 -11.03 -12.85
N ALA A 83 -1.22 -9.95 -12.10
CA ALA A 83 -0.69 -8.63 -12.44
C ALA A 83 0.85 -8.60 -12.42
N LEU A 84 1.47 -9.22 -11.42
CA LEU A 84 2.93 -9.31 -11.33
C LEU A 84 3.51 -10.22 -12.42
N LEU A 85 2.87 -11.36 -12.70
CA LEU A 85 3.26 -12.28 -13.77
C LEU A 85 3.16 -11.62 -15.15
N ALA A 86 2.17 -10.75 -15.37
CA ALA A 86 2.03 -10.00 -16.61
C ALA A 86 3.28 -9.12 -16.89
N VAL A 87 3.85 -8.50 -15.86
CA VAL A 87 5.10 -7.74 -15.97
C VAL A 87 6.28 -8.66 -16.25
N LYS A 88 6.38 -9.78 -15.50
CA LYS A 88 7.45 -10.76 -15.70
C LYS A 88 7.46 -11.37 -17.11
N GLN A 89 6.28 -11.60 -17.68
CA GLN A 89 6.11 -12.14 -19.04
C GLN A 89 6.23 -11.05 -20.13
N GLY A 90 6.32 -9.78 -19.76
CA GLY A 90 6.35 -8.66 -20.70
C GLY A 90 5.01 -8.41 -21.41
N THR A 91 3.89 -8.93 -20.89
CA THR A 91 2.54 -8.57 -21.37
C THR A 91 2.10 -7.22 -20.82
N ALA A 92 2.61 -6.83 -19.65
CA ALA A 92 2.53 -5.48 -19.10
C ALA A 92 3.93 -4.91 -18.89
N ASP A 93 4.05 -3.58 -18.88
CA ASP A 93 5.32 -2.88 -18.60
C ASP A 93 5.42 -2.52 -17.11
N PHE A 94 4.28 -2.27 -16.46
CA PHE A 94 4.16 -2.02 -15.01
C PHE A 94 2.97 -2.78 -14.41
N ALA A 95 3.06 -3.11 -13.12
CA ALA A 95 1.96 -3.65 -12.33
C ALA A 95 1.66 -2.76 -11.13
N VAL A 96 0.39 -2.45 -10.90
CA VAL A 96 -0.09 -1.71 -9.74
C VAL A 96 -0.80 -2.67 -8.80
N VAL A 97 -0.21 -2.92 -7.62
CA VAL A 97 -0.70 -3.91 -6.66
C VAL A 97 -0.77 -3.32 -5.25
N PRO A 98 -1.82 -3.59 -4.47
CA PRO A 98 -1.92 -3.12 -3.09
C PRO A 98 -0.90 -3.86 -2.24
N TYR A 99 -0.20 -3.16 -1.35
CA TYR A 99 0.73 -3.81 -0.41
C TYR A 99 0.39 -3.49 1.06
N TYR A 100 -0.43 -2.47 1.30
CA TYR A 100 -0.86 -2.09 2.64
C TYR A 100 -2.26 -1.49 2.60
N SER A 101 -3.16 -1.99 3.45
CA SER A 101 -4.44 -1.36 3.77
C SER A 101 -4.49 -1.03 5.26
N PRO A 102 -5.02 0.13 5.67
CA PRO A 102 -5.17 0.49 7.08
C PRO A 102 -5.97 -0.53 7.90
N TYR A 103 -6.91 -1.23 7.28
CA TYR A 103 -7.76 -2.22 7.95
C TYR A 103 -7.21 -3.65 7.89
N ALA A 104 -6.44 -3.98 6.86
CA ALA A 104 -5.89 -5.33 6.67
C ALA A 104 -4.39 -5.45 7.00
N GLY A 105 -3.70 -4.33 7.23
CA GLY A 105 -2.26 -4.28 7.39
C GLY A 105 -1.53 -4.56 6.07
N TYR A 106 -0.38 -5.21 6.15
CA TYR A 106 0.42 -5.61 4.98
C TYR A 106 -0.28 -6.73 4.20
N ASP A 107 -0.28 -6.57 2.88
CA ASP A 107 -0.84 -7.57 1.98
C ASP A 107 0.18 -8.68 1.69
N PHE A 108 0.09 -9.75 2.48
CA PHE A 108 1.04 -10.86 2.43
C PHE A 108 1.10 -11.54 1.07
N GLU A 109 -0.02 -11.62 0.34
CA GLU A 109 -0.07 -12.17 -1.01
C GLU A 109 0.84 -11.39 -1.97
N THR A 110 0.75 -10.06 -1.97
CA THR A 110 1.60 -9.19 -2.80
C THR A 110 3.06 -9.31 -2.40
N LEU A 111 3.37 -9.29 -1.10
CA LEU A 111 4.76 -9.42 -0.62
C LEU A 111 5.35 -10.79 -0.95
N ARG A 112 4.58 -11.86 -0.79
CA ARG A 112 4.96 -13.23 -1.15
C ARG A 112 5.20 -13.36 -2.64
N ALA A 113 4.28 -12.86 -3.47
CA ALA A 113 4.40 -12.89 -4.92
C ALA A 113 5.64 -12.12 -5.40
N LEU A 114 5.84 -10.88 -4.94
CA LEU A 114 7.05 -10.09 -5.22
C LEU A 114 8.33 -10.81 -4.79
N SER A 115 8.28 -11.51 -3.66
CA SER A 115 9.44 -12.24 -3.15
C SER A 115 9.80 -13.50 -3.96
N SER A 116 8.81 -14.09 -4.65
CA SER A 116 8.97 -15.30 -5.46
C SER A 116 9.34 -14.99 -6.91
N LEU A 117 8.91 -13.85 -7.42
CA LEU A 117 9.11 -13.45 -8.81
C LEU A 117 10.43 -12.67 -8.95
N PHE A 118 11.52 -13.42 -9.12
CA PHE A 118 12.84 -12.85 -9.37
C PHE A 118 12.83 -11.85 -10.53
N GLY A 119 13.51 -10.71 -10.36
CA GLY A 119 13.64 -9.66 -11.36
C GLY A 119 12.58 -8.55 -11.28
N LEU A 120 11.55 -8.72 -10.45
CA LEU A 120 10.57 -7.68 -10.16
C LEU A 120 10.96 -6.91 -8.89
N MET A 121 10.71 -5.60 -8.90
CA MET A 121 10.89 -4.75 -7.73
C MET A 121 9.84 -3.63 -7.74
N ALA A 122 9.35 -3.25 -6.56
CA ALA A 122 8.55 -2.04 -6.42
C ALA A 122 9.45 -0.81 -6.57
N VAL A 123 9.13 0.03 -7.57
CA VAL A 123 9.89 1.23 -7.95
C VAL A 123 9.20 2.52 -7.53
N GLU A 124 7.87 2.50 -7.39
CA GLU A 124 7.10 3.63 -6.87
C GLU A 124 5.99 3.17 -5.93
N GLN A 125 5.44 4.12 -5.18
CA GLN A 125 4.27 3.92 -4.36
C GLN A 125 3.25 5.05 -4.57
N TYR A 126 1.97 4.69 -4.51
CA TYR A 126 0.87 5.64 -4.54
C TYR A 126 -0.15 5.31 -3.47
N GLU A 127 -0.77 6.35 -2.93
CA GLU A 127 -1.91 6.22 -2.03
C GLU A 127 -3.18 6.50 -2.82
N ALA A 128 -4.10 5.55 -2.84
CA ALA A 128 -5.42 5.71 -3.42
C ALA A 128 -6.47 5.75 -2.31
N THR A 129 -7.36 6.72 -2.38
CA THR A 129 -8.50 6.90 -1.48
C THR A 129 -9.75 6.87 -2.31
N ASP A 130 -10.63 5.92 -2.01
CA ASP A 130 -11.98 5.93 -2.54
C ASP A 130 -12.97 5.87 -1.39
N GLN A 131 -14.02 6.64 -1.55
CA GLN A 131 -15.21 6.59 -0.71
C GLN A 131 -16.06 5.43 -1.17
N LEU A 132 -16.73 4.77 -0.25
CA LEU A 132 -17.74 3.77 -0.53
C LEU A 132 -19.09 4.47 -0.59
N CYS A 133 -19.92 4.01 -1.51
CA CYS A 133 -21.29 4.47 -1.65
C CYS A 133 -22.25 3.28 -1.68
N LEU A 134 -23.50 3.54 -1.32
CA LEU A 134 -24.60 2.62 -1.55
C LEU A 134 -25.18 2.89 -2.92
N ALA A 135 -25.12 1.89 -3.79
CA ALA A 135 -25.71 1.92 -5.11
C ALA A 135 -26.73 0.80 -5.30
N VAL A 136 -27.66 0.99 -6.22
CA VAL A 136 -28.65 0.00 -6.63
C VAL A 136 -28.56 -0.24 -8.13
N TYR A 137 -29.06 -1.39 -8.59
CA TYR A 137 -29.04 -1.74 -10.01
C TYR A 137 -30.08 -0.89 -10.74
N GLU A 138 -29.63 -0.01 -11.63
CA GLU A 138 -30.53 0.93 -12.31
C GLU A 138 -31.70 0.23 -13.03
N PRO A 139 -31.51 -0.92 -13.71
CA PRO A 139 -32.63 -1.65 -14.30
C PRO A 139 -33.73 -2.01 -13.30
N GLN A 140 -33.40 -2.37 -12.06
CA GLN A 140 -34.39 -2.68 -11.02
C GLN A 140 -35.12 -1.44 -10.54
N VAL A 141 -34.42 -0.30 -10.45
CA VAL A 141 -35.04 1.00 -10.13
C VAL A 141 -36.06 1.36 -11.20
N LEU A 142 -35.73 1.18 -12.48
CA LEU A 142 -36.65 1.45 -13.57
C LEU A 142 -37.88 0.52 -13.53
N ASP A 143 -37.70 -0.77 -13.24
CA ASP A 143 -38.83 -1.71 -13.06
C ASP A 143 -39.75 -1.27 -11.91
N LEU A 144 -39.16 -0.85 -10.79
CA LEU A 144 -39.90 -0.35 -9.63
C LEU A 144 -40.67 0.93 -9.96
N ILE A 145 -40.05 1.87 -10.67
CA ILE A 145 -40.72 3.13 -11.02
C ILE A 145 -41.87 2.89 -12.01
N GLN A 146 -41.70 1.97 -12.96
CA GLN A 146 -42.73 1.69 -13.97
C GLN A 146 -43.92 0.91 -13.42
N SER A 147 -43.69 0.07 -12.43
CA SER A 147 -44.75 -0.63 -11.71
C SER A 147 -45.45 0.25 -10.66
N ALA A 148 -44.87 1.41 -10.31
CA ALA A 148 -45.46 2.32 -9.33
C ALA A 148 -46.73 3.00 -9.87
N HIS A 149 -47.68 3.28 -8.97
CA HIS A 149 -48.92 3.96 -9.34
C HIS A 149 -48.65 5.34 -9.97
N PRO A 150 -49.38 5.69 -11.05
CA PRO A 150 -49.30 7.02 -11.64
C PRO A 150 -49.60 8.10 -10.59
N GLY A 151 -48.68 9.04 -10.38
CA GLY A 151 -48.81 10.09 -9.35
C GLY A 151 -48.09 9.81 -8.03
N SER A 152 -47.50 8.62 -7.87
CA SER A 152 -46.58 8.34 -6.75
C SER A 152 -45.28 9.14 -6.88
N GLY A 153 -44.59 9.41 -5.76
CA GLY A 153 -43.28 10.07 -5.76
C GLY A 153 -42.22 9.36 -6.62
N LEU A 154 -42.33 8.03 -6.77
CA LEU A 154 -41.47 7.24 -7.66
C LEU A 154 -41.77 7.53 -9.12
N SER A 155 -43.02 7.66 -9.54
CA SER A 155 -43.38 7.94 -10.94
C SER A 155 -42.81 9.26 -11.48
N ALA A 156 -42.48 10.21 -10.60
CA ALA A 156 -41.79 11.44 -10.98
C ALA A 156 -40.35 11.20 -11.47
N LEU A 157 -39.72 10.08 -11.10
CA LEU A 157 -38.37 9.71 -11.53
C LEU A 157 -38.28 9.28 -12.99
N LEU A 158 -39.37 8.78 -13.60
CA LEU A 158 -39.41 8.46 -15.04
C LEU A 158 -39.22 9.70 -15.91
N LYS A 159 -39.53 10.89 -15.40
CA LYS A 159 -39.37 12.15 -16.13
C LYS A 159 -37.92 12.66 -16.11
N LYS A 160 -37.04 12.05 -15.32
CA LYS A 160 -35.64 12.46 -15.24
C LYS A 160 -34.86 11.83 -16.39
N GLU A 161 -34.25 12.68 -17.19
CA GLU A 161 -33.42 12.26 -18.30
C GLU A 161 -32.11 11.64 -17.77
N ARG A 162 -31.65 10.58 -18.44
CA ARG A 162 -30.28 10.10 -18.26
C ARG A 162 -29.32 11.20 -18.69
N ALA A 163 -28.27 11.44 -17.91
CA ALA A 163 -27.11 12.17 -18.43
C ALA A 163 -26.53 11.34 -19.59
N SER A 164 -26.60 11.88 -20.81
CA SER A 164 -26.09 11.18 -21.99
C SER A 164 -24.57 11.25 -22.01
N TRP A 165 -23.92 10.12 -22.30
CA TRP A 165 -22.46 10.02 -22.48
C TRP A 165 -21.96 10.70 -23.77
N GLY A 166 -22.80 11.45 -24.48
CA GLY A 166 -22.44 12.12 -25.73
C GLY A 166 -21.23 13.06 -25.63
N GLY A 167 -20.90 13.53 -24.41
CA GLY A 167 -19.68 14.30 -24.14
C GLY A 167 -18.41 13.48 -23.92
N TYR A 168 -18.50 12.18 -23.57
CA TYR A 168 -17.36 11.37 -23.15
C TYR A 168 -16.53 10.84 -24.32
N ASN A 169 -17.18 10.53 -25.46
CA ASN A 169 -16.52 10.03 -26.67
C ASN A 169 -16.07 11.12 -27.64
N ALA A 170 -16.47 12.38 -27.43
CA ALA A 170 -16.25 13.45 -28.40
C ALA A 170 -14.87 14.14 -28.26
N ARG A 171 -14.15 13.96 -27.15
CA ARG A 171 -12.86 14.61 -26.92
C ARG A 171 -11.87 13.69 -26.20
N PRO A 172 -10.99 12.97 -26.94
CA PRO A 172 -9.88 12.21 -26.34
C PRO A 172 -8.85 13.11 -25.60
N GLU A 173 -8.99 14.43 -25.67
CA GLU A 173 -8.12 15.41 -25.00
C GLU A 173 -8.67 15.92 -23.66
N GLU A 174 -9.96 15.74 -23.37
CA GLU A 174 -10.57 16.23 -22.11
C GLU A 174 -10.55 15.12 -21.04
N ARG A 175 -9.49 15.19 -20.22
CA ARG A 175 -9.41 14.85 -18.79
C ARG A 175 -10.50 13.87 -18.30
N ASN A 176 -10.13 12.61 -18.04
CA ASN A 176 -10.88 11.80 -17.07
C ASN A 176 -10.91 12.59 -15.76
N PRO A 177 -12.07 13.04 -15.27
CA PRO A 177 -12.11 13.81 -14.05
C PRO A 177 -11.69 12.89 -12.91
N SER A 178 -10.64 13.27 -12.17
CA SER A 178 -10.40 12.65 -10.86
C SER A 178 -11.59 12.94 -9.95
N VAL A 179 -11.87 12.03 -9.02
CA VAL A 179 -12.82 12.22 -7.91
C VAL A 179 -12.58 13.56 -7.19
N HIS A 180 -11.32 14.02 -7.15
CA HIS A 180 -10.93 15.31 -6.55
C HIS A 180 -11.31 16.56 -7.36
N GLU A 181 -11.70 16.44 -8.63
CA GLU A 181 -12.02 17.56 -9.54
C GLU A 181 -13.46 17.55 -10.05
N SER A 182 -14.20 16.45 -9.88
CA SER A 182 -15.58 16.29 -10.36
C SER A 182 -16.61 16.57 -9.26
N GLY A 183 -16.78 17.85 -8.90
CA GLY A 183 -18.02 18.25 -8.24
C GLY A 183 -19.21 17.95 -9.14
N ASP A 184 -20.18 17.14 -8.69
CA ASP A 184 -21.52 16.81 -9.21
C ASP A 184 -21.78 16.57 -10.73
N GLN A 185 -20.80 16.83 -11.61
CA GLN A 185 -20.99 16.96 -13.05
C GLN A 185 -20.86 15.65 -13.83
N TYR A 186 -20.44 14.55 -13.19
CA TYR A 186 -20.07 13.32 -13.87
C TYR A 186 -20.63 12.06 -13.20
N ARG A 187 -21.94 12.01 -12.94
CA ARG A 187 -22.61 10.78 -12.49
C ARG A 187 -23.12 10.01 -13.71
N ALA A 188 -22.58 8.81 -13.96
CA ALA A 188 -23.25 7.85 -14.82
C ALA A 188 -24.55 7.38 -14.15
N GLY A 189 -25.57 7.14 -14.97
CA GLY A 189 -26.86 6.61 -14.54
C GLY A 189 -27.92 7.67 -14.23
N LEU A 190 -28.99 7.23 -13.57
CA LEU A 190 -30.14 8.09 -13.23
C LEU A 190 -29.78 9.11 -12.14
N VAL A 191 -29.85 10.41 -12.47
CA VAL A 191 -29.65 11.47 -11.49
C VAL A 191 -30.92 11.61 -10.65
N ILE A 192 -30.83 11.24 -9.38
CA ILE A 192 -31.95 11.25 -8.43
C ILE A 192 -31.78 12.34 -7.37
N ASP A 193 -32.90 12.92 -6.92
CA ASP A 193 -32.88 13.94 -5.85
C ASP A 193 -32.79 13.23 -4.50
N GLN A 194 -32.41 13.97 -3.46
CA GLN A 194 -32.31 13.46 -2.11
C GLN A 194 -33.61 12.82 -1.59
N SER A 195 -34.77 13.37 -1.94
CA SER A 195 -36.08 12.79 -1.56
C SER A 195 -36.31 11.41 -2.20
N ALA A 196 -35.91 11.25 -3.46
CA ALA A 196 -36.00 9.98 -4.17
C ALA A 196 -34.95 8.97 -3.68
N GLN A 197 -33.76 9.43 -3.29
CA GLN A 197 -32.75 8.60 -2.64
C GLN A 197 -33.28 7.99 -1.35
N LEU A 198 -33.95 8.78 -0.50
CA LEU A 198 -34.56 8.28 0.73
C LEU A 198 -35.67 7.26 0.45
N MET A 199 -36.56 7.53 -0.51
CA MET A 199 -37.62 6.58 -0.89
C MET A 199 -37.06 5.25 -1.41
N LEU A 200 -36.01 5.31 -2.24
CA LEU A 200 -35.36 4.10 -2.75
C LEU A 200 -34.62 3.36 -1.63
N ARG A 201 -33.96 4.08 -0.72
CA ARG A 201 -33.28 3.51 0.44
C ARG A 201 -34.22 2.70 1.33
N ASP A 202 -35.40 3.24 1.62
CA ASP A 202 -36.43 2.57 2.44
C ASP A 202 -37.02 1.34 1.75
N ARG A 203 -36.82 1.20 0.43
CA ARG A 203 -37.30 0.07 -0.36
C ARG A 203 -36.25 -1.01 -0.59
N ILE A 204 -34.99 -0.81 -0.18
CA ILE A 204 -33.95 -1.82 -0.34
C ILE A 204 -34.23 -2.98 0.63
N ASP A 205 -34.33 -4.20 0.09
CA ASP A 205 -34.58 -5.40 0.90
C ASP A 205 -33.28 -6.08 1.33
N THR A 206 -32.27 -6.07 0.46
CA THR A 206 -31.01 -6.77 0.70
C THR A 206 -29.83 -5.93 0.20
N VAL A 207 -28.77 -5.82 1.01
CA VAL A 207 -27.54 -5.11 0.69
C VAL A 207 -26.35 -6.08 0.64
N PHE A 208 -25.62 -6.07 -0.47
CA PHE A 208 -24.37 -6.81 -0.62
C PHE A 208 -23.18 -5.93 -0.27
N ALA A 209 -22.29 -6.43 0.59
CA ALA A 209 -21.06 -5.74 0.94
C ALA A 209 -19.87 -6.69 0.88
N GLY A 210 -18.71 -6.19 0.44
CA GLY A 210 -17.44 -6.89 0.66
C GLY A 210 -17.05 -6.85 2.15
N PRO A 211 -16.15 -7.73 2.61
CA PRO A 211 -15.80 -7.83 4.04
C PRO A 211 -15.10 -6.55 4.55
N GLU A 212 -14.38 -5.84 3.69
CA GLU A 212 -13.78 -4.54 4.03
C GLU A 212 -14.83 -3.43 4.07
N ALA A 213 -15.75 -3.40 3.10
CA ALA A 213 -16.85 -2.44 3.07
C ALA A 213 -17.79 -2.61 4.28
N ALA A 214 -18.10 -3.86 4.66
CA ALA A 214 -18.91 -4.17 5.83
C ALA A 214 -18.30 -3.65 7.14
N ARG A 215 -16.97 -3.67 7.25
CA ARG A 215 -16.25 -3.10 8.39
C ARG A 215 -16.23 -1.57 8.40
N ARG A 216 -16.08 -0.93 7.23
CA ARG A 216 -16.02 0.53 7.08
C ARG A 216 -17.38 1.22 7.26
N CYS A 217 -18.45 0.51 6.94
CA CYS A 217 -19.83 1.02 6.93
C CYS A 217 -20.68 0.36 8.04
N LYS A 218 -20.04 -0.13 9.11
CA LYS A 218 -20.69 -0.98 10.11
C LYS A 218 -21.87 -0.27 10.76
N SER A 219 -21.71 0.99 11.17
CA SER A 219 -22.76 1.73 11.88
C SER A 219 -24.00 1.94 11.00
N LYS A 220 -23.80 2.29 9.72
CA LYS A 220 -24.89 2.48 8.77
C LYS A 220 -25.55 1.17 8.35
N LEU A 221 -24.76 0.11 8.18
CA LEU A 221 -25.28 -1.24 7.92
C LEU A 221 -26.09 -1.78 9.09
N ASP A 222 -25.67 -1.54 10.34
CA ASP A 222 -26.44 -1.89 11.53
C ASP A 222 -27.76 -1.13 11.60
N GLY A 223 -27.77 0.14 11.17
CA GLY A 223 -29.00 0.92 11.00
C GLY A 223 -29.95 0.34 9.95
N LEU A 224 -29.43 -0.14 8.82
CA LEU A 224 -30.23 -0.83 7.79
C LEU A 224 -30.76 -2.18 8.30
N ARG A 225 -29.96 -2.95 9.05
CA ARG A 225 -30.40 -4.19 9.70
C ARG A 225 -31.55 -3.94 10.67
N ALA A 226 -31.47 -2.86 11.46
CA ALA A 226 -32.54 -2.47 12.37
C ALA A 226 -33.83 -2.06 11.64
N ALA A 227 -33.72 -1.54 10.42
CA ALA A 227 -34.85 -1.25 9.54
C ALA A 227 -35.44 -2.49 8.84
N GLY A 228 -34.85 -3.68 9.03
CA GLY A 228 -35.31 -4.94 8.43
C GLY A 228 -34.61 -5.33 7.12
N VAL A 229 -33.54 -4.62 6.73
CA VAL A 229 -32.76 -4.92 5.52
C VAL A 229 -31.78 -6.07 5.77
N GLU A 230 -31.77 -7.08 4.89
CA GLU A 230 -30.83 -8.19 4.96
C GLU A 230 -29.45 -7.75 4.44
N VAL A 231 -28.39 -7.87 5.25
CA VAL A 231 -27.02 -7.53 4.83
C VAL A 231 -26.23 -8.79 4.58
N ILE A 232 -25.86 -9.03 3.33
CA ILE A 232 -25.10 -10.21 2.89
C ILE A 232 -23.63 -9.80 2.68
N GLU A 233 -22.75 -10.37 3.49
CA GLU A 233 -21.31 -10.21 3.34
C GLU A 233 -20.77 -11.23 2.33
N THR A 234 -20.12 -10.72 1.29
CA THR A 234 -19.51 -11.54 0.23
C THR A 234 -18.10 -11.99 0.61
N LEU A 235 -17.62 -13.06 -0.03
CA LEU A 235 -16.25 -13.53 0.16
C LEU A 235 -15.26 -12.51 -0.40
N ARG A 236 -14.06 -12.41 0.20
CA ARG A 236 -13.02 -11.46 -0.25
C ARG A 236 -12.61 -11.63 -1.72
N SER A 237 -12.71 -12.86 -2.25
CA SER A 237 -12.42 -13.19 -3.64
C SER A 237 -13.55 -12.90 -4.61
N VAL A 238 -14.74 -12.58 -4.10
CA VAL A 238 -15.96 -12.38 -4.88
C VAL A 238 -16.35 -10.91 -4.82
N GLU A 239 -16.48 -10.33 -6.00
CA GLU A 239 -16.84 -8.92 -6.15
C GLU A 239 -18.33 -8.74 -5.84
N PRO A 240 -18.71 -7.89 -4.86
CA PRO A 240 -20.07 -7.80 -4.36
C PRO A 240 -21.06 -7.32 -5.43
N HIS A 241 -20.62 -6.41 -6.30
CA HIS A 241 -21.43 -5.86 -7.37
C HIS A 241 -21.74 -6.89 -8.47
N ARG A 242 -20.87 -7.89 -8.70
CA ARG A 242 -21.11 -8.96 -9.68
C ARG A 242 -22.15 -9.96 -9.18
N GLU A 243 -22.06 -10.36 -7.91
CA GLU A 243 -23.07 -11.25 -7.31
C GLU A 243 -24.43 -10.56 -7.22
N MET A 244 -24.43 -9.30 -6.80
CA MET A 244 -25.63 -8.49 -6.78
C MET A 244 -26.21 -8.32 -8.19
N ALA A 245 -25.41 -8.01 -9.21
CA ALA A 245 -25.90 -7.94 -10.60
C ALA A 245 -26.45 -9.29 -11.10
N ARG A 246 -25.84 -10.42 -10.73
CA ARG A 246 -26.34 -11.77 -11.07
C ARG A 246 -27.73 -12.00 -10.48
N LEU A 247 -27.93 -11.69 -9.21
CA LEU A 247 -29.22 -11.85 -8.53
C LEU A 247 -30.25 -10.82 -8.98
N ALA A 248 -29.83 -9.57 -9.19
CA ALA A 248 -30.67 -8.50 -9.71
C ALA A 248 -31.22 -8.87 -11.10
N ARG A 249 -30.36 -9.32 -12.02
CA ARG A 249 -30.78 -9.76 -13.37
C ARG A 249 -31.73 -10.97 -13.32
N ALA A 250 -31.54 -11.88 -12.38
CA ALA A 250 -32.46 -13.00 -12.18
C ALA A 250 -33.84 -12.57 -11.64
N ALA A 251 -33.89 -11.44 -10.92
CA ALA A 251 -35.11 -10.87 -10.36
C ALA A 251 -35.81 -9.85 -11.28
N LEU A 252 -35.18 -9.43 -12.38
CA LEU A 252 -35.79 -8.54 -13.37
C LEU A 252 -36.93 -9.27 -14.10
N ASN A 253 -37.98 -8.53 -14.45
CA ASN A 253 -39.09 -9.10 -15.19
C ASN A 253 -38.68 -9.38 -16.64
N GLN A 254 -38.66 -10.66 -17.03
CA GLN A 254 -38.30 -11.11 -18.38
C GLN A 254 -39.28 -10.62 -19.46
N ASN A 255 -40.51 -10.24 -19.07
CA ASN A 255 -41.54 -9.74 -19.98
C ASN A 255 -41.41 -8.24 -20.28
N ARG A 256 -40.41 -7.55 -19.70
CA ARG A 256 -40.16 -6.13 -19.94
C ARG A 256 -39.63 -5.89 -21.35
N GLN A 257 -40.30 -5.01 -22.09
CA GLN A 257 -39.81 -4.51 -23.37
C GLN A 257 -39.33 -3.07 -23.22
N THR A 258 -38.04 -2.83 -23.43
CA THR A 258 -37.44 -1.50 -23.50
C THR A 258 -37.36 -1.04 -24.95
N ASN A 259 -38.09 0.01 -25.31
CA ASN A 259 -38.04 0.63 -26.63
C ASN A 259 -37.36 2.00 -26.54
N THR A 260 -36.33 2.21 -27.35
CA THR A 260 -35.71 3.51 -27.56
C THR A 260 -36.30 4.15 -28.80
N PHE A 261 -36.97 5.29 -28.66
CA PHE A 261 -37.47 6.07 -29.79
C PHE A 261 -36.73 7.40 -29.85
N TYR A 262 -36.19 7.72 -31.01
CA TYR A 262 -35.66 9.05 -31.29
C TYR A 262 -36.84 9.95 -31.65
N ASP A 263 -37.06 11.02 -30.88
CA ASP A 263 -38.04 12.03 -31.26
C ASP A 263 -37.34 13.08 -32.13
N PRO A 264 -37.66 13.14 -33.44
CA PRO A 264 -37.05 14.09 -34.36
C PRO A 264 -37.46 15.55 -34.11
N ARG A 265 -38.48 15.81 -33.26
CA ARG A 265 -38.88 17.19 -32.91
C ARG A 265 -37.97 17.80 -31.85
N ASP A 266 -37.59 16.99 -30.86
CA ASP A 266 -36.75 17.42 -29.75
C ASP A 266 -35.26 17.07 -29.98
N GLY A 267 -34.98 16.25 -31.00
CA GLY A 267 -33.63 15.77 -31.32
C GLY A 267 -33.06 14.83 -30.24
N LYS A 268 -33.91 14.32 -29.34
CA LYS A 268 -33.53 13.51 -28.19
C LYS A 268 -33.97 12.06 -28.36
N THR A 269 -33.21 11.15 -27.75
CA THR A 269 -33.62 9.75 -27.60
C THR A 269 -34.42 9.59 -26.32
N HIS A 270 -35.65 9.13 -26.44
CA HIS A 270 -36.51 8.79 -25.33
C HIS A 270 -36.51 7.28 -25.10
N PHE A 271 -36.45 6.89 -23.83
CA PHE A 271 -36.54 5.51 -23.40
C PHE A 271 -37.94 5.27 -22.86
N VAL A 272 -38.77 4.54 -23.60
CA VAL A 272 -40.06 4.03 -23.10
C VAL A 272 -39.91 2.55 -22.86
N SER A 273 -40.16 2.14 -21.62
CA SER A 273 -40.27 0.73 -21.30
C SER A 273 -41.70 0.44 -20.90
N THR A 274 -42.26 -0.58 -21.54
CA THR A 274 -43.64 -1.04 -21.34
C THR A 274 -43.58 -2.37 -20.60
N MET A 275 -44.26 -2.45 -19.45
CA MET A 275 -44.42 -3.68 -18.68
C MET A 275 -45.87 -4.16 -18.76
N THR A 276 -46.07 -5.48 -18.85
CA THR A 276 -47.36 -6.12 -18.54
C THR A 276 -47.59 -6.12 -17.03
N ALA A 277 -48.85 -6.04 -16.62
CA ALA A 277 -49.30 -5.73 -15.25
C ALA A 277 -49.08 -6.86 -14.22
N ASP A 278 -47.85 -7.35 -14.06
CA ASP A 278 -47.49 -8.30 -13.00
C ASP A 278 -47.10 -7.57 -11.68
N PRO A 279 -47.39 -8.18 -10.51
CA PRO A 279 -47.42 -7.48 -9.23
C PRO A 279 -46.07 -6.99 -8.68
N GLN A 280 -46.17 -5.87 -7.95
CA GLN A 280 -45.18 -4.93 -7.40
C GLN A 280 -44.22 -5.43 -6.29
N ALA A 281 -43.93 -6.73 -6.21
CA ALA A 281 -43.18 -7.33 -5.09
C ALA A 281 -41.73 -7.73 -5.44
N SER A 282 -41.12 -7.14 -6.47
CA SER A 282 -39.72 -7.42 -6.77
C SER A 282 -38.81 -6.83 -5.69
N ARG A 283 -37.86 -7.66 -5.22
CA ARG A 283 -36.88 -7.24 -4.23
C ARG A 283 -35.90 -6.25 -4.84
N LEU A 284 -35.64 -5.13 -4.15
CA LEU A 284 -34.61 -4.19 -4.56
C LEU A 284 -33.28 -4.55 -3.88
N TYR A 285 -32.26 -4.82 -4.68
CA TYR A 285 -30.93 -5.12 -4.19
C TYR A 285 -30.08 -3.85 -4.15
N GLY A 286 -29.43 -3.62 -3.02
CA GLY A 286 -28.38 -2.62 -2.85
C GLY A 286 -27.00 -3.27 -2.82
N VAL A 287 -25.97 -2.49 -3.14
CA VAL A 287 -24.57 -2.90 -3.07
C VAL A 287 -23.72 -1.75 -2.55
N ILE A 288 -22.76 -2.07 -1.68
CA ILE A 288 -21.72 -1.13 -1.28
C ILE A 288 -20.50 -1.35 -2.16
N LEU A 289 -20.11 -0.31 -2.90
CA LEU A 289 -18.98 -0.35 -3.83
C LEU A 289 -18.24 1.00 -3.89
N PRO A 290 -16.99 1.02 -4.40
CA PRO A 290 -16.20 2.24 -4.48
C PRO A 290 -16.89 3.29 -5.35
N PHE A 291 -16.92 4.54 -4.89
CA PHE A 291 -17.68 5.63 -5.50
C PHE A 291 -17.27 5.86 -6.96
N GLN A 292 -15.98 5.71 -7.28
CA GLN A 292 -15.51 5.81 -8.65
C GLN A 292 -16.11 4.71 -9.56
N VAL A 293 -16.28 3.49 -9.05
CA VAL A 293 -16.92 2.40 -9.79
C VAL A 293 -18.40 2.72 -10.04
N ALA A 294 -19.11 3.25 -9.04
CA ALA A 294 -20.51 3.65 -9.19
C ALA A 294 -20.69 4.78 -10.20
N MET A 295 -19.80 5.77 -10.16
CA MET A 295 -19.86 6.93 -11.06
C MET A 295 -19.54 6.58 -12.51
N MET A 296 -18.68 5.59 -12.75
CA MET A 296 -18.23 5.23 -14.10
C MET A 296 -19.12 4.17 -14.74
N SER A 297 -19.80 3.35 -13.94
CA SER A 297 -20.69 2.30 -14.44
C SER A 297 -22.08 2.84 -14.77
N GLN A 298 -22.57 2.54 -15.96
CA GLN A 298 -23.93 2.89 -16.40
C GLN A 298 -25.02 2.02 -15.76
N GLU A 299 -24.63 0.96 -15.04
CA GLU A 299 -25.56 -0.01 -14.48
C GLU A 299 -26.03 0.36 -13.06
N PHE A 300 -25.42 1.37 -12.43
CA PHE A 300 -25.65 1.69 -11.02
C PHE A 300 -26.25 3.09 -10.84
N THR A 301 -27.18 3.19 -9.89
CA THR A 301 -27.70 4.47 -9.40
C THR A 301 -27.27 4.65 -7.95
N ILE A 302 -26.62 5.78 -7.64
CA ILE A 302 -26.10 6.07 -6.30
C ILE A 302 -27.23 6.57 -5.40
N ILE A 303 -27.49 5.82 -4.32
CA ILE A 303 -28.52 6.12 -3.31
C ILE A 303 -27.94 6.94 -2.16
N ASP A 304 -26.85 6.47 -1.57
CA ASP A 304 -26.14 7.17 -0.49
C ASP A 304 -24.67 7.33 -0.90
N PRO A 305 -24.22 8.55 -1.27
CA PRO A 305 -22.85 8.78 -1.72
C PRO A 305 -21.82 8.65 -0.59
N GLU A 306 -22.21 8.77 0.68
CA GLU A 306 -21.30 8.86 1.82
C GLU A 306 -21.63 7.80 2.87
N ILE A 307 -21.66 6.51 2.52
CA ILE A 307 -22.09 5.45 3.46
C ILE A 307 -21.00 5.03 4.48
N GLU A 308 -19.81 5.63 4.45
CA GLU A 308 -18.75 5.31 5.40
C GLU A 308 -18.94 5.95 6.78
N ASP A 309 -18.47 5.25 7.83
CA ASP A 309 -18.55 5.73 9.21
C ASP A 309 -17.44 6.75 9.55
N ALA A 310 -16.35 6.73 8.79
CA ALA A 310 -15.15 7.53 9.03
C ALA A 310 -14.58 8.08 7.71
N GLU A 311 -13.60 8.97 7.81
CA GLU A 311 -12.88 9.46 6.63
C GLU A 311 -12.23 8.30 5.85
N PRO A 312 -12.25 8.35 4.51
CA PRO A 312 -11.80 7.25 3.67
C PRO A 312 -10.32 6.96 3.91
N ALA A 313 -10.05 5.77 4.41
CA ALA A 313 -8.69 5.35 4.72
C ALA A 313 -7.88 5.14 3.42
N LYS A 314 -6.62 5.58 3.41
CA LYS A 314 -5.77 5.50 2.22
C LYS A 314 -5.18 4.10 2.05
N THR A 315 -5.52 3.43 0.95
CA THR A 315 -4.89 2.16 0.57
C THR A 315 -3.64 2.44 -0.25
N ARG A 316 -2.57 1.67 -0.01
CA ARG A 316 -1.27 1.92 -0.59
C ARG A 316 -0.92 0.86 -1.62
N PHE A 317 -0.45 1.34 -2.76
CA PHE A 317 -0.14 0.54 -3.93
C PHE A 317 1.33 0.68 -4.28
N PHE A 318 1.94 -0.44 -4.68
CA PHE A 318 3.22 -0.45 -5.34
C PHE A 318 3.02 -0.41 -6.84
N VAL A 319 3.87 0.37 -7.50
CA VAL A 319 4.15 0.21 -8.92
C VAL A 319 5.38 -0.67 -9.04
N VAL A 320 5.20 -1.82 -9.67
CA VAL A 320 6.20 -2.85 -9.85
C VAL A 320 6.64 -2.85 -11.30
N GLY A 321 7.96 -2.81 -11.50
CA GLY A 321 8.59 -2.90 -12.81
C GLY A 321 9.63 -4.01 -12.85
N VAL A 322 10.11 -4.32 -14.05
CA VAL A 322 11.29 -5.16 -14.24
C VAL A 322 12.52 -4.35 -13.85
N ALA A 323 13.11 -4.69 -12.71
CA ALA A 323 14.28 -3.99 -12.17
C ALA A 323 15.14 -5.00 -11.40
N PRO A 324 15.93 -5.83 -12.12
CA PRO A 324 16.66 -6.91 -11.49
C PRO A 324 17.63 -6.39 -10.42
N ASP A 325 17.78 -7.17 -9.35
CA ASP A 325 18.81 -6.94 -8.33
C ASP A 325 20.09 -7.65 -8.78
N GLU A 326 21.00 -6.90 -9.40
CA GLU A 326 22.31 -7.42 -9.83
C GLU A 326 23.08 -8.07 -8.69
N THR A 327 22.83 -7.66 -7.45
CA THR A 327 23.53 -8.20 -6.28
C THR A 327 23.12 -9.64 -5.93
N LEU A 328 22.13 -10.19 -6.64
CA LEU A 328 21.72 -11.58 -6.54
C LEU A 328 22.33 -12.46 -7.64
N THR A 329 22.73 -11.89 -8.78
CA THR A 329 23.27 -12.65 -9.92
C THR A 329 24.78 -12.51 -10.08
N ASP A 330 25.33 -11.32 -9.82
CA ASP A 330 26.72 -11.00 -10.14
C ASP A 330 27.64 -11.25 -8.93
N ASP A 331 28.70 -12.00 -9.21
CA ASP A 331 29.76 -12.36 -8.29
C ASP A 331 30.50 -11.13 -7.73
N ALA A 332 30.57 -10.02 -8.48
CA ALA A 332 31.19 -8.78 -8.06
C ALA A 332 30.57 -8.22 -6.76
N TYR A 333 29.29 -8.52 -6.51
CA TYR A 333 28.55 -8.06 -5.33
C TYR A 333 28.50 -9.10 -4.19
N LYS A 334 29.30 -10.17 -4.24
CA LYS A 334 29.39 -11.19 -3.17
C LYS A 334 29.80 -10.65 -1.81
N THR A 335 30.52 -9.53 -1.77
CA THR A 335 30.97 -8.92 -0.51
C THR A 335 29.92 -7.96 0.04
N THR A 336 29.77 -7.93 1.37
CA THR A 336 28.85 -7.01 2.06
C THR A 336 29.07 -5.56 1.66
N ASP A 337 30.33 -5.13 1.53
CA ASP A 337 30.67 -3.75 1.18
C ASP A 337 30.33 -3.42 -0.29
N ALA A 338 30.55 -4.33 -1.23
CA ALA A 338 30.18 -4.12 -2.63
C ALA A 338 28.66 -4.04 -2.81
N LYS A 339 27.92 -5.00 -2.23
CA LYS A 339 26.45 -4.99 -2.23
C LYS A 339 25.88 -3.74 -1.56
N THR A 340 26.43 -3.33 -0.42
CA THR A 340 25.99 -2.11 0.25
C THR A 340 26.29 -0.87 -0.58
N ARG A 341 27.47 -0.76 -1.18
CA ARG A 341 27.84 0.38 -2.03
C ARG A 341 26.95 0.49 -3.26
N TYR A 342 26.61 -0.65 -3.89
CA TYR A 342 25.64 -0.70 -4.99
C TYR A 342 24.30 -0.13 -4.56
N TRP A 343 23.71 -0.67 -3.50
CA TRP A 343 22.39 -0.25 -3.02
C TRP A 343 22.40 1.19 -2.50
N MET A 344 23.44 1.64 -1.81
CA MET A 344 23.56 3.04 -1.38
C MET A 344 23.57 4.02 -2.54
N ARG A 345 24.28 3.71 -3.65
CA ARG A 345 24.25 4.54 -4.86
C ARG A 345 22.84 4.59 -5.47
N ARG A 346 22.15 3.45 -5.48
CA ARG A 346 20.79 3.31 -6.00
C ARG A 346 19.78 4.10 -5.16
N LEU A 347 19.79 3.91 -3.84
CA LEU A 347 18.89 4.59 -2.91
C LEU A 347 19.09 6.11 -2.90
N ARG A 348 20.33 6.61 -2.95
CA ARG A 348 20.58 8.07 -3.05
C ARG A 348 19.93 8.69 -4.29
N ARG A 349 19.86 7.97 -5.41
CA ARG A 349 19.18 8.46 -6.62
C ARG A 349 17.68 8.52 -6.44
N VAL A 350 17.10 7.48 -5.83
CA VAL A 350 15.67 7.47 -5.47
C VAL A 350 15.37 8.60 -4.50
N ALA A 351 16.27 8.89 -3.57
CA ALA A 351 16.15 10.00 -2.61
C ALA A 351 16.12 11.37 -3.32
N HIS A 352 17.04 11.61 -4.26
CA HIS A 352 17.02 12.84 -5.09
C HIS A 352 15.79 12.92 -6.02
N GLU A 353 15.18 11.78 -6.38
CA GLU A 353 13.91 11.81 -7.09
C GLU A 353 12.74 12.20 -6.19
N ALA A 354 12.71 11.68 -4.96
CA ALA A 354 11.74 12.10 -3.95
C ALA A 354 11.83 13.60 -3.68
N GLU A 355 13.05 14.13 -3.53
CA GLU A 355 13.33 15.56 -3.38
C GLU A 355 12.80 16.39 -4.56
N ARG A 356 13.06 15.95 -5.80
CA ARG A 356 12.54 16.61 -7.01
C ARG A 356 11.01 16.59 -7.09
N ARG A 357 10.37 15.48 -6.68
CA ARG A 357 8.91 15.37 -6.63
C ARG A 357 8.32 16.30 -5.56
N ALA A 358 8.94 16.36 -4.38
CA ALA A 358 8.55 17.27 -3.30
C ALA A 358 8.66 18.73 -3.73
N ALA A 359 9.74 19.12 -4.41
CA ALA A 359 9.93 20.49 -4.91
C ALA A 359 8.92 20.90 -6.00
N GLY A 360 8.36 19.93 -6.73
CA GLY A 360 7.34 20.18 -7.75
C GLY A 360 5.89 19.99 -7.27
N GLY A 361 5.69 19.53 -6.02
CA GLY A 361 4.37 19.28 -5.45
C GLY A 361 3.78 20.56 -4.84
N ASP A 362 2.59 20.95 -5.32
CA ASP A 362 1.82 22.10 -4.81
C ASP A 362 0.96 21.72 -3.57
N GLU A 363 1.30 20.62 -2.89
CA GLU A 363 0.47 20.07 -1.81
C GLU A 363 0.54 20.93 -0.53
N LYS A 364 -0.58 21.59 -0.25
CA LYS A 364 -0.83 22.37 0.96
C LYS A 364 -1.12 21.42 2.13
N GLY A 365 -0.24 21.33 3.13
CA GLY A 365 -0.65 20.80 4.43
C GLY A 365 0.41 20.35 5.42
N GLY A 366 1.66 20.13 5.02
CA GLY A 366 2.73 19.72 5.93
C GLY A 366 4.11 20.00 5.37
N GLU A 367 5.10 20.13 6.24
CA GLU A 367 6.50 20.21 5.83
C GLU A 367 6.87 18.87 5.17
N PRO A 368 7.18 18.85 3.85
CA PRO A 368 7.53 17.59 3.19
C PRO A 368 8.85 17.08 3.79
N ASP A 369 8.86 15.82 4.22
CA ASP A 369 10.06 15.09 4.67
C ASP A 369 10.36 13.99 3.64
N PRO A 370 10.81 14.37 2.42
CA PRO A 370 11.00 13.40 1.35
C PRO A 370 12.09 12.40 1.72
N GLY A 371 11.99 11.20 1.15
CA GLY A 371 12.93 10.13 1.44
C GLY A 371 12.74 8.90 0.58
N VAL A 372 13.31 7.79 1.05
CA VAL A 372 13.25 6.50 0.38
C VAL A 372 12.71 5.45 1.31
N ARG A 373 11.69 4.73 0.85
CA ARG A 373 11.18 3.55 1.52
C ARG A 373 11.80 2.31 0.91
N VAL A 374 12.34 1.45 1.77
CA VAL A 374 13.04 0.24 1.40
C VAL A 374 12.41 -0.94 2.12
N MET A 375 11.99 -1.96 1.36
CA MET A 375 11.53 -3.23 1.93
C MET A 375 12.60 -4.29 1.72
N LEU A 376 13.11 -4.83 2.82
CA LEU A 376 14.14 -5.86 2.85
C LEU A 376 13.52 -7.17 3.32
N ARG A 377 13.59 -8.21 2.49
CA ARG A 377 13.22 -9.57 2.89
C ARG A 377 14.42 -10.28 3.50
N PHE A 378 14.22 -10.84 4.68
CA PHE A 378 15.16 -11.71 5.36
C PHE A 378 14.68 -13.16 5.25
N HIS A 379 15.45 -14.00 4.54
CA HIS A 379 15.29 -15.45 4.61
C HIS A 379 15.84 -15.94 5.94
N ARG A 380 15.01 -16.60 6.76
CA ARG A 380 15.42 -17.17 8.05
C ARG A 380 16.09 -18.54 7.92
N ALA A 381 16.97 -18.72 6.92
CA ALA A 381 17.63 -20.00 6.65
C ALA A 381 18.85 -20.28 7.57
N GLY A 382 18.83 -19.87 8.84
CA GLY A 382 19.93 -20.15 9.77
C GLY A 382 19.75 -19.59 11.18
N ALA A 383 20.46 -20.19 12.14
CA ALA A 383 20.38 -19.88 13.59
C ALA A 383 20.80 -18.44 13.98
N ALA A 384 21.41 -17.68 13.06
CA ALA A 384 21.98 -16.35 13.32
C ALA A 384 21.28 -15.19 12.61
N ALA A 385 20.16 -15.43 11.91
CA ALA A 385 19.42 -14.39 11.18
C ALA A 385 18.68 -13.46 12.16
N SER A 386 19.41 -12.48 12.68
CA SER A 386 18.94 -11.50 13.65
C SER A 386 18.53 -10.22 12.91
N ILE A 387 17.26 -10.21 12.46
CA ILE A 387 16.57 -8.97 12.08
C ILE A 387 16.64 -7.94 13.22
N GLY A 388 16.70 -8.42 14.48
CA GLY A 388 16.87 -7.62 15.70
C GLY A 388 18.09 -6.70 15.66
N ASP A 389 19.24 -7.15 15.14
CA ASP A 389 20.44 -6.30 15.04
C ASP A 389 20.25 -5.07 14.13
N VAL A 390 19.40 -5.21 13.12
CA VAL A 390 19.05 -4.14 12.18
C VAL A 390 17.97 -3.26 12.79
N GLU A 391 16.93 -3.84 13.38
CA GLU A 391 15.88 -3.10 14.09
C GLU A 391 16.45 -2.25 15.22
N ASP A 392 17.29 -2.82 16.08
CA ASP A 392 17.91 -2.09 17.19
C ASP A 392 18.78 -0.94 16.70
N PHE A 393 19.50 -1.16 15.59
CA PHE A 393 20.24 -0.09 14.93
C PHE A 393 19.30 1.03 14.47
N LEU A 394 18.24 0.70 13.73
CA LEU A 394 17.27 1.68 13.23
C LEU A 394 16.58 2.44 14.37
N ARG A 395 16.19 1.76 15.45
CA ARG A 395 15.63 2.36 16.68
C ARG A 395 16.60 3.34 17.34
N ASN A 396 17.88 3.01 17.41
CA ASN A 396 18.91 3.89 17.99
C ASN A 396 19.11 5.18 17.20
N PHE A 397 18.84 5.16 15.89
CA PHE A 397 18.89 6.35 15.05
C PHE A 397 17.53 7.04 14.89
N GLY A 398 16.45 6.46 15.43
CA GLY A 398 15.10 7.00 15.26
C GLY A 398 14.58 6.86 13.82
N VAL A 399 15.14 5.92 13.05
CA VAL A 399 14.70 5.63 11.68
C VAL A 399 13.35 4.92 11.74
N ARG A 400 12.40 5.40 10.94
CA ARG A 400 11.06 4.85 10.79
C ARG A 400 11.16 3.44 10.19
N HIS A 401 10.63 2.45 10.89
CA HIS A 401 10.57 1.08 10.36
C HIS A 401 9.42 0.29 10.97
N ALA A 402 8.95 -0.69 10.22
CA ALA A 402 7.98 -1.68 10.60
C ALA A 402 8.44 -3.07 10.13
N VAL A 403 7.93 -4.10 10.79
CA VAL A 403 8.35 -5.48 10.55
C VAL A 403 7.10 -6.33 10.33
N ALA A 404 7.06 -7.03 9.21
CA ALA A 404 5.96 -7.92 8.84
C ALA A 404 6.49 -9.33 8.58
N ARG A 405 5.68 -10.35 8.86
CA ARG A 405 5.97 -11.76 8.48
C ARG A 405 5.19 -12.07 7.20
N ILE A 406 5.83 -12.69 6.21
CA ILE A 406 5.19 -12.98 4.92
C ILE A 406 4.27 -14.21 5.00
N ASP A 407 4.63 -15.19 5.83
CA ASP A 407 3.90 -16.45 5.97
C ASP A 407 3.51 -16.69 7.43
N GLU A 408 2.31 -17.23 7.65
CA GLU A 408 1.82 -17.65 8.97
C GLU A 408 2.35 -19.04 9.35
N ASP A 409 2.59 -19.90 8.34
CA ASP A 409 3.04 -21.28 8.52
C ASP A 409 4.57 -21.33 8.73
N SER A 410 5.00 -21.04 9.96
CA SER A 410 6.33 -21.44 10.38
C SER A 410 6.31 -22.92 10.78
N GLU A 411 6.56 -23.81 9.82
CA GLU A 411 7.01 -25.16 10.18
C GLU A 411 8.32 -25.02 10.96
N ARG A 412 8.52 -25.91 11.95
CA ARG A 412 9.66 -25.85 12.89
C ARG A 412 11.01 -25.74 12.19
N ASP A 413 11.11 -26.29 10.98
CA ASP A 413 12.33 -26.40 10.20
C ASP A 413 12.51 -25.29 9.16
N ASN A 414 11.45 -24.53 8.82
CA ASN A 414 11.49 -23.42 7.86
C ASN A 414 10.75 -22.20 8.42
N PRO A 415 11.40 -21.41 9.28
CA PRO A 415 10.79 -20.20 9.82
C PRO A 415 10.42 -19.22 8.68
N ALA A 416 9.21 -18.69 8.76
CA ALA A 416 8.66 -17.76 7.78
C ALA A 416 9.59 -16.57 7.50
N ALA A 417 9.65 -16.16 6.23
CA ALA A 417 10.41 -14.99 5.83
C ALA A 417 9.84 -13.72 6.47
N MET A 418 10.72 -12.79 6.81
CA MET A 418 10.34 -11.49 7.38
C MET A 418 10.63 -10.38 6.40
N VAL A 419 9.79 -9.35 6.38
CA VAL A 419 10.00 -8.10 5.67
C VAL A 419 10.25 -7.01 6.69
N LEU A 420 11.41 -6.37 6.58
CA LEU A 420 11.72 -5.13 7.26
C LEU A 420 11.43 -3.99 6.30
N ASP A 421 10.44 -3.18 6.65
CA ASP A 421 10.05 -2.00 5.91
C ASP A 421 10.64 -0.76 6.59
N VAL A 422 11.43 0.03 5.87
CA VAL A 422 12.23 1.13 6.43
C VAL A 422 12.01 2.38 5.60
N GLU A 423 11.77 3.51 6.26
CA GLU A 423 11.72 4.83 5.63
C GLU A 423 12.94 5.64 6.08
N PHE A 424 13.84 5.91 5.13
CA PHE A 424 15.00 6.77 5.31
C PHE A 424 14.65 8.18 4.82
N SER A 425 14.82 9.19 5.66
CA SER A 425 14.76 10.59 5.22
C SER A 425 16.04 10.99 4.48
N LEU A 426 16.05 12.13 3.80
CA LEU A 426 17.26 12.66 3.15
C LEU A 426 18.44 12.78 4.13
N ALA A 427 18.18 13.23 5.37
CA ALA A 427 19.19 13.34 6.42
C ALA A 427 19.86 11.99 6.77
N ASP A 428 19.16 10.86 6.61
CA ASP A 428 19.72 9.54 6.87
C ASP A 428 20.78 9.12 5.83
N PHE A 429 20.85 9.81 4.67
CA PHE A 429 21.85 9.61 3.62
C PHE A 429 23.06 10.53 3.74
N GLU A 430 22.93 11.62 4.50
CA GLU A 430 23.99 12.60 4.75
C GLU A 430 24.95 12.08 5.81
N GLY A 431 26.24 12.32 5.60
CA GLY A 431 27.33 11.80 6.44
C GLY A 431 27.54 12.57 7.74
N ASP A 432 26.67 13.53 8.06
CA ASP A 432 26.86 14.44 9.19
C ASP A 432 26.45 13.76 10.50
N PHE A 433 27.33 12.89 10.98
CA PHE A 433 27.55 12.75 12.42
C PHE A 433 28.21 14.02 12.98
N ALA A 434 27.59 15.18 12.78
CA ALA A 434 27.92 16.42 13.45
C ALA A 434 27.32 16.39 14.87
N TYR A 435 27.66 15.36 15.66
CA TYR A 435 27.53 15.41 17.11
C TYR A 435 28.92 15.61 17.70
N ALA A 436 29.46 16.81 17.47
CA ALA A 436 30.68 17.31 18.10
C ALA A 436 30.38 17.68 19.56
N GLY A 437 30.16 16.67 20.39
CA GLY A 437 30.28 16.84 21.84
C GLY A 437 31.75 17.04 22.23
N PRO A 438 32.05 17.61 23.42
CA PRO A 438 33.41 17.96 23.86
C PRO A 438 34.39 16.78 24.02
N PHE A 439 33.94 15.53 23.76
CA PHE A 439 34.77 14.32 23.75
C PHE A 439 35.10 13.78 22.33
N ALA A 440 34.86 14.58 21.28
CA ALA A 440 35.05 14.20 19.87
C ALA A 440 36.47 13.68 19.52
N ALA A 441 37.50 14.06 20.26
CA ALA A 441 38.87 13.59 20.03
C ALA A 441 39.02 12.06 20.25
N MET A 442 38.37 11.52 21.29
CA MET A 442 38.43 10.08 21.63
C MET A 442 37.35 9.26 20.89
N GLY A 443 36.25 9.92 20.51
CA GLY A 443 35.23 9.37 19.62
C GLY A 443 35.66 9.30 18.14
N SER A 444 36.74 9.96 17.71
CA SER A 444 37.09 10.07 16.28
C SER A 444 37.44 8.74 15.60
N TRP A 445 37.92 7.72 16.33
CA TRP A 445 38.15 6.38 15.76
C TRP A 445 36.83 5.62 15.54
N PHE A 446 35.88 5.73 16.48
CA PHE A 446 34.52 5.19 16.33
C PHE A 446 33.71 5.99 15.31
N ALA A 447 33.78 7.32 15.33
CA ALA A 447 33.14 8.21 14.37
C ALA A 447 33.75 8.11 12.96
N ARG A 448 35.02 7.72 12.77
CA ARG A 448 35.55 7.37 11.43
C ARG A 448 35.10 5.98 10.96
N ARG A 449 34.84 5.04 11.89
CA ARG A 449 34.34 3.69 11.57
C ARG A 449 32.81 3.65 11.38
N PHE A 450 32.09 4.60 11.97
CA PHE A 450 30.63 4.72 11.96
C PHE A 450 30.09 6.03 11.35
N GLY A 451 30.95 6.98 10.94
CA GLY A 451 30.60 8.26 10.30
C GLY A 451 30.18 8.12 8.85
N GLY A 452 29.52 7.01 8.53
CA GLY A 452 28.75 6.87 7.30
C GLY A 452 27.30 7.23 7.57
N SER A 453 26.59 7.59 6.50
CA SER A 453 25.13 7.73 6.51
C SER A 453 24.43 6.60 7.26
N VAL A 454 23.37 6.89 8.00
CA VAL A 454 22.57 5.90 8.75
C VAL A 454 22.08 4.78 7.83
N ALA A 455 21.62 5.13 6.62
CA ALA A 455 21.21 4.15 5.60
C ALA A 455 22.32 3.14 5.26
N ASN A 456 23.57 3.60 5.10
CA ASN A 456 24.73 2.73 4.86
C ASN A 456 24.98 1.79 6.05
N GLY A 457 24.89 2.30 7.28
CA GLY A 457 25.03 1.47 8.48
C GLY A 457 23.97 0.38 8.56
N ALA A 458 22.72 0.73 8.28
CA ALA A 458 21.60 -0.20 8.26
C ALA A 458 21.77 -1.28 7.16
N LEU A 459 22.10 -0.87 5.93
CA LEU A 459 22.32 -1.80 4.82
C LEU A 459 23.53 -2.70 5.06
N LYS A 460 24.63 -2.20 5.63
CA LYS A 460 25.78 -3.05 5.99
C LYS A 460 25.38 -4.15 6.97
N ARG A 461 24.57 -3.82 7.98
CA ARG A 461 24.06 -4.82 8.94
C ARG A 461 23.09 -5.79 8.28
N ALA A 462 22.19 -5.30 7.43
CA ALA A 462 21.26 -6.13 6.68
C ALA A 462 22.01 -7.13 5.77
N PHE A 463 23.01 -6.67 5.02
CA PHE A 463 23.76 -7.49 4.06
C PHE A 463 24.95 -8.27 4.64
N GLN A 464 25.12 -8.30 5.96
CA GLN A 464 26.19 -9.10 6.60
C GLN A 464 26.01 -10.59 6.30
N ARG A 465 26.80 -11.10 5.35
CA ARG A 465 26.69 -12.48 4.82
C ARG A 465 26.72 -13.58 5.88
N TRP A 466 27.46 -13.39 6.97
CA TRP A 466 27.56 -14.38 8.04
C TRP A 466 26.34 -14.40 8.96
N LYS A 467 25.57 -13.30 9.04
CA LYS A 467 24.31 -13.21 9.79
C LYS A 467 23.08 -13.48 8.92
N ASN A 468 23.02 -12.81 7.77
CA ASN A 468 21.83 -12.75 6.93
C ASN A 468 22.21 -13.26 5.53
N ARG A 469 22.08 -14.57 5.32
CA ARG A 469 22.22 -15.16 3.99
C ARG A 469 20.93 -14.91 3.20
N GLY A 470 21.04 -14.25 2.06
CA GLY A 470 19.91 -14.09 1.13
C GLY A 470 19.01 -12.88 1.38
N VAL A 471 19.48 -11.78 1.97
CA VAL A 471 18.62 -10.58 2.00
C VAL A 471 18.37 -10.07 0.58
N THR A 472 17.09 -9.96 0.23
CA THR A 472 16.63 -9.41 -1.06
C THR A 472 15.89 -8.09 -0.82
N VAL A 473 16.07 -7.14 -1.74
CA VAL A 473 15.34 -5.87 -1.71
C VAL A 473 14.07 -6.03 -2.54
N LEU A 474 12.90 -5.93 -1.91
CA LEU A 474 11.61 -6.06 -2.58
C LEU A 474 11.11 -4.72 -3.14
N ALA A 475 11.44 -3.63 -2.45
CA ALA A 475 11.00 -2.29 -2.79
C ALA A 475 12.12 -1.28 -2.52
N ALA A 476 12.27 -0.31 -3.41
CA ALA A 476 13.08 0.89 -3.21
C ALA A 476 12.33 2.05 -3.88
N VAL A 477 11.40 2.64 -3.13
CA VAL A 477 10.41 3.60 -3.65
C VAL A 477 10.62 4.99 -3.06
N PRO A 478 10.48 6.06 -3.85
CA PRO A 478 10.51 7.42 -3.31
C PRO A 478 9.22 7.70 -2.53
N TYR A 479 9.32 8.51 -1.47
CA TYR A 479 8.15 9.03 -0.75
C TYR A 479 8.30 10.53 -0.48
N VAL A 480 7.18 11.26 -0.46
CA VAL A 480 7.15 12.70 -0.13
C VAL A 480 6.79 12.91 1.33
N THR A 481 5.78 12.19 1.81
CA THR A 481 5.35 12.19 3.20
C THR A 481 5.66 10.84 3.84
N PRO A 482 6.29 10.82 5.04
CA PRO A 482 6.58 9.58 5.73
C PRO A 482 5.29 8.92 6.20
N GLN A 483 5.21 7.61 6.06
CA GLN A 483 4.00 6.84 6.33
C GLN A 483 4.12 5.98 7.59
N LEU A 484 5.34 5.73 8.05
CA LEU A 484 5.63 4.99 9.26
C LEU A 484 5.83 5.94 10.44
N PRO A 485 5.42 5.54 11.66
CA PRO A 485 5.63 6.35 12.85
C PRO A 485 7.12 6.53 13.14
N LYS A 486 7.52 7.76 13.50
CA LYS A 486 8.91 8.05 13.87
C LYS A 486 9.21 7.44 15.23
N HIS A 487 10.24 6.59 15.28
CA HIS A 487 10.70 6.01 16.53
C HIS A 487 11.43 7.07 17.36
N LYS A 488 11.18 7.09 18.67
CA LYS A 488 11.95 7.95 19.58
C LYS A 488 13.40 7.48 19.59
N ARG A 489 14.31 8.37 19.20
CA ARG A 489 15.75 8.09 19.18
C ARG A 489 16.19 7.66 20.58
N ARG A 490 16.71 6.43 20.70
CA ARG A 490 17.36 5.98 21.94
C ARG A 490 18.77 6.56 21.98
N THR A 491 19.06 7.38 22.98
CA THR A 491 20.43 7.80 23.23
C THR A 491 21.16 6.60 23.82
N TRP A 492 21.98 5.94 23.00
CA TRP A 492 22.77 4.78 23.42
C TRP A 492 23.56 5.06 24.70
N TYR A 493 24.11 6.26 24.87
CA TYR A 493 24.81 6.66 26.09
C TYR A 493 23.91 6.90 27.31
N GLY A 494 22.61 7.15 27.15
CA GLY A 494 21.70 7.25 28.28
C GLY A 494 21.18 5.87 28.66
N ASP A 495 20.61 5.16 27.68
CA ASP A 495 19.89 3.93 27.93
C ASP A 495 20.80 2.71 28.04
N ALA A 496 21.88 2.61 27.25
CA ALA A 496 22.79 1.47 27.32
C ALA A 496 23.77 1.58 28.48
N LEU A 497 24.23 2.77 28.85
CA LEU A 497 24.97 2.97 30.11
C LEU A 497 24.08 2.74 31.32
N ARG A 498 22.80 3.14 31.27
CA ARG A 498 21.85 2.87 32.35
C ARG A 498 21.50 1.39 32.45
N ALA A 499 21.27 0.70 31.33
CA ALA A 499 21.02 -0.74 31.30
C ALA A 499 22.27 -1.52 31.71
N TRP A 500 23.45 -1.16 31.19
CA TRP A 500 24.72 -1.76 31.61
C TRP A 500 25.02 -1.48 33.09
N ALA A 501 24.81 -0.26 33.58
CA ALA A 501 25.01 0.07 34.98
C ALA A 501 24.02 -0.68 35.87
N TRP A 502 22.79 -0.91 35.40
CA TRP A 502 21.79 -1.72 36.10
C TRP A 502 22.19 -3.19 36.16
N ASP A 503 22.53 -3.80 35.02
CA ASP A 503 23.02 -5.19 34.94
C ASP A 503 24.32 -5.37 35.73
N PHE A 504 25.21 -4.39 35.70
CA PHE A 504 26.45 -4.39 36.45
C PHE A 504 26.17 -4.26 37.95
N ALA A 505 25.26 -3.37 38.36
CA ALA A 505 24.86 -3.22 39.76
C ALA A 505 24.19 -4.49 40.28
N GLU A 506 23.33 -5.13 39.50
CA GLU A 506 22.67 -6.39 39.85
C GLU A 506 23.69 -7.53 39.95
N THR A 507 24.62 -7.63 38.99
CA THR A 507 25.69 -8.64 39.01
C THR A 507 26.64 -8.43 40.18
N MET A 508 27.02 -7.18 40.47
CA MET A 508 27.88 -6.85 41.61
C MET A 508 27.15 -7.08 42.93
N PHE A 509 25.86 -6.77 43.03
CA PHE A 509 25.04 -7.04 44.19
C PHE A 509 24.94 -8.56 44.47
N ILE A 510 24.77 -9.39 43.44
CA ILE A 510 24.79 -10.86 43.58
C ILE A 510 26.16 -11.35 44.05
N ARG A 511 27.26 -10.81 43.50
CA ARG A 511 28.61 -11.21 43.89
C ARG A 511 28.98 -10.76 45.30
N LEU A 512 28.66 -9.52 45.66
CA LEU A 512 28.88 -8.95 46.99
C LEU A 512 28.00 -9.64 48.03
N SER A 513 26.73 -9.91 47.74
CA SER A 513 25.87 -10.66 48.65
C SER A 513 26.39 -12.09 48.88
N ARG A 514 26.91 -12.76 47.85
CA ARG A 514 27.60 -14.05 48.02
C ARG A 514 28.82 -13.95 48.91
N ILE A 515 29.67 -12.93 48.72
CA ILE A 515 30.86 -12.74 49.53
C ILE A 515 30.49 -12.48 50.99
N LEU A 516 29.49 -11.61 51.21
CA LEU A 516 28.99 -11.25 52.53
C LEU A 516 28.38 -12.45 53.26
N LEU A 517 27.50 -13.22 52.60
CA LEU A 517 26.79 -14.35 53.20
C LEU A 517 27.65 -15.60 53.39
N ILE A 518 28.53 -15.92 52.44
CA ILE A 518 29.30 -17.17 52.48
C ILE A 518 30.60 -17.01 53.26
N TYR A 519 31.26 -15.85 53.19
CA TYR A 519 32.59 -15.70 53.78
C TYR A 519 32.59 -14.77 54.98
N VAL A 520 31.98 -13.59 54.88
CA VAL A 520 32.07 -12.58 55.95
C VAL A 520 31.23 -12.99 57.16
N LEU A 521 29.98 -13.41 56.97
CA LEU A 521 29.10 -13.81 58.06
C LEU A 521 29.63 -15.03 58.83
N PRO A 522 30.09 -16.13 58.19
CA PRO A 522 30.66 -17.27 58.89
C PRO A 522 31.99 -16.96 59.57
N ALA A 523 32.86 -16.14 58.96
CA ALA A 523 34.10 -15.72 59.59
C ALA A 523 33.84 -14.86 60.84
N ALA A 524 32.88 -13.94 60.77
CA ALA A 524 32.45 -13.14 61.92
C ALA A 524 31.84 -14.04 63.02
N ALA A 525 31.01 -15.02 62.65
CA ALA A 525 30.44 -15.97 63.60
C ALA A 525 31.52 -16.82 64.28
N LEU A 526 32.49 -17.36 63.52
CA LEU A 526 33.62 -18.11 64.06
C LEU A 526 34.52 -17.25 64.95
N GLY A 527 34.76 -15.99 64.56
CA GLY A 527 35.49 -15.03 65.39
C GLY A 527 34.79 -14.76 66.72
N LEU A 528 33.47 -14.59 66.71
CA LEU A 528 32.67 -14.42 67.92
C LEU A 528 32.68 -15.68 68.81
N VAL A 529 32.58 -16.87 68.21
CA VAL A 529 32.70 -18.15 68.95
C VAL A 529 34.09 -18.30 69.55
N GLY A 530 35.15 -18.02 68.80
CA GLY A 530 36.53 -18.05 69.28
C GLY A 530 36.78 -17.06 70.42
N LEU A 531 36.24 -15.84 70.31
CA LEU A 531 36.30 -14.84 71.37
C LEU A 531 35.53 -15.30 72.63
N ALA A 532 34.36 -15.91 72.47
CA ALA A 532 33.59 -16.47 73.59
C ALA A 532 34.35 -17.60 74.29
N ILE A 533 34.98 -18.52 73.53
CA ILE A 533 35.82 -19.60 74.08
C ILE A 533 37.02 -19.02 74.82
N TRP A 534 37.71 -18.05 74.24
CA TRP A 534 38.87 -17.41 74.85
C TRP A 534 38.51 -16.70 76.17
N LEU A 535 37.41 -15.95 76.17
CA LEU A 535 36.89 -15.30 77.38
C LEU A 535 36.49 -16.31 78.46
N GLN A 536 35.98 -17.49 78.07
CA GLN A 536 35.62 -18.55 79.02
C GLN A 536 36.87 -19.22 79.62
N TYR A 537 37.92 -19.39 78.82
CA TYR A 537 39.19 -20.00 79.28
C TYR A 537 39.96 -19.11 80.27
N PHE A 538 39.87 -17.78 80.13
CA PHE A 538 40.55 -16.82 81.03
C PHE A 538 39.74 -16.43 82.27
N ARG A 539 38.49 -16.89 82.41
CA ARG A 539 37.61 -16.60 83.55
C ARG A 539 37.52 -17.72 84.58
N GLY A 540 38.05 -18.90 84.29
CA GLY A 540 38.23 -20.00 85.25
C GLY A 540 39.67 -20.03 85.74
#